data_AF-A0A1E7N085-F1
#
_entry.id   AF-A0A1E7N085-F1
#
_cell.length_a   1.000
_cell.length_b   1.000
_cell.length_c   1.000
_cell.angle_alpha   90.00
_cell.angle_beta   90.00
_cell.angle_gamma   90.00
#
_symmetry.space_group_name_H-M   'P 1'
#
loop_
_entity.id
_entity.type
_entity.pdbx_description
1 polymer ?
#
loop_
_entity_poly.entity_id
_entity_poly.type
_entity_poly.pdbx_seq_one_letter_code
_entity_poly.pdbx_strand_id
1 'polypeptide(L)'
;MVEECGPWLASLPDASWELYPPQRRAAAALDWDPVHGDRVQQLCFTAEGLDADGIVELLDSCLLTDEELASGEEGWKHLPDAFDDMLDPVA
;
A
#
# COMPACT_ATOMS: atom_id res chain seq x y z
N MET A 1 5.84 -11.27 -8.84
CA MET A 1 4.53 -11.30 -9.54
C MET A 1 3.72 -10.19 -8.93
N VAL A 2 3.22 -9.25 -9.72
CA VAL A 2 2.29 -8.23 -9.24
C VAL A 2 0.91 -8.70 -9.67
N GLU A 3 0.00 -8.88 -8.72
CA GLU A 3 -1.37 -9.30 -8.97
C GLU A 3 -2.32 -8.17 -8.56
N GLU A 4 -3.22 -7.78 -9.45
CA GLU A 4 -4.27 -6.83 -9.14
C GLU A 4 -5.44 -7.57 -8.50
N CYS A 5 -5.68 -7.33 -7.22
CA CYS A 5 -6.77 -7.97 -6.49
C CYS A 5 -8.13 -7.28 -6.71
N GLY A 6 -8.30 -6.41 -7.71
CA GLY A 6 -9.50 -5.59 -7.91
C GLY A 6 -9.61 -4.41 -6.91
N PRO A 7 -10.71 -3.64 -6.93
CA PRO A 7 -10.82 -2.41 -6.15
C PRO A 7 -10.91 -2.66 -4.65
N TRP A 8 -10.41 -1.69 -3.87
CA TRP A 8 -10.61 -1.64 -2.42
C TRP A 8 -12.10 -1.55 -2.09
N LEU A 9 -12.61 -2.40 -1.21
CA LEU A 9 -14.02 -2.35 -0.78
C LEU A 9 -14.34 -1.00 -0.12
N ALA A 10 -13.39 -0.41 0.59
CA ALA A 10 -13.48 0.93 1.16
C ALA A 10 -13.57 2.07 0.12
N SER A 11 -13.46 1.78 -1.18
CA SER A 11 -13.68 2.73 -2.27
C SER A 11 -15.04 2.56 -2.97
N LEU A 12 -15.80 1.52 -2.60
CA LEU A 12 -17.07 1.17 -3.21
C LEU A 12 -18.25 1.60 -2.33
N PRO A 13 -19.43 1.91 -2.92
CA PRO A 13 -20.66 2.04 -2.15
C PRO A 13 -20.98 0.75 -1.38
N ASP A 14 -21.50 0.86 -0.16
CA ASP A 14 -21.85 -0.28 0.70
C ASP A 14 -22.73 -1.33 -0.01
N ALA A 15 -23.69 -0.88 -0.82
CA ALA A 15 -24.59 -1.76 -1.59
C ALA A 15 -23.84 -2.69 -2.56
N SER A 16 -22.63 -2.31 -3.00
CA SER A 16 -21.81 -3.12 -3.90
C SER A 16 -21.06 -4.23 -3.17
N TRP A 17 -20.98 -4.22 -1.84
CA TRP A 17 -20.22 -5.20 -1.07
C TRP A 17 -20.80 -6.61 -1.21
N GLU A 18 -22.12 -6.74 -1.28
CA GLU A 18 -22.80 -8.03 -1.43
C GLU A 18 -22.50 -8.73 -2.77
N LEU A 19 -22.02 -7.98 -3.75
CA LEU A 19 -21.61 -8.51 -5.06
C LEU A 19 -20.28 -9.27 -5.00
N TYR A 20 -19.52 -9.11 -3.92
CA TYR A 20 -18.22 -9.77 -3.75
C TYR A 20 -18.31 -11.06 -2.93
N PRO A 21 -17.48 -12.08 -3.25
CA PRO A 21 -17.43 -13.34 -2.52
C PRO A 21 -17.27 -13.12 -1.01
N PRO A 22 -17.95 -13.91 -0.15
CA PRO A 22 -17.84 -13.80 1.30
C PRO A 22 -16.40 -13.82 1.81
N GLN A 23 -15.52 -14.60 1.16
CA GLN A 23 -14.11 -14.71 1.49
C GLN A 23 -13.35 -13.39 1.31
N ARG A 24 -13.67 -12.62 0.25
CA ARG A 24 -13.06 -11.31 0.02
C ARG A 24 -13.48 -10.31 1.09
N ARG A 25 -14.78 -10.28 1.42
CA ARG A 25 -15.30 -9.42 2.49
C ARG A 25 -14.70 -9.77 3.85
N ALA A 26 -14.52 -11.06 4.12
CA ALA A 26 -13.87 -11.52 5.35
C ALA A 26 -12.39 -11.12 5.40
N ALA A 27 -11.65 -11.24 4.29
CA ALA A 27 -10.26 -10.81 4.21
C ALA A 27 -10.12 -9.29 4.44
N ALA A 28 -10.95 -8.48 3.78
CA ALA A 28 -10.99 -7.04 3.99
C ALA A 28 -11.30 -6.66 5.44
N ALA A 29 -12.19 -7.41 6.12
CA ALA A 29 -12.56 -7.14 7.50
C ALA A 29 -11.48 -7.54 8.52
N LEU A 30 -10.58 -8.47 8.18
CA LEU A 30 -9.54 -8.96 9.09
C LEU A 30 -8.48 -7.89 9.38
N ASP A 31 -8.08 -7.17 8.35
CA ASP A 31 -7.03 -6.14 8.38
C ASP A 31 -7.61 -4.73 8.20
N TRP A 32 -8.87 -4.52 8.62
CA TRP A 32 -9.57 -3.26 8.41
C TRP A 32 -8.98 -2.13 9.27
N ASP A 33 -8.49 -1.07 8.62
CA ASP A 33 -8.04 0.14 9.28
C ASP A 33 -9.19 1.15 9.45
N PRO A 34 -9.34 1.82 10.61
CA PRO A 34 -10.43 2.78 10.83
C PRO A 34 -10.39 4.01 9.91
N VAL A 35 -9.22 4.36 9.37
CA VAL A 35 -9.03 5.51 8.47
C VAL A 35 -8.92 5.07 7.01
N HIS A 36 -8.18 4.00 6.75
CA HIS A 36 -7.81 3.55 5.41
C HIS A 36 -8.63 2.36 4.89
N GLY A 37 -9.47 1.74 5.72
CA GLY A 37 -10.29 0.59 5.35
C GLY A 37 -9.45 -0.63 5.00
N ASP A 38 -9.77 -1.30 3.89
CA ASP A 38 -9.08 -2.51 3.42
C ASP A 38 -7.88 -2.23 2.51
N ARG A 39 -7.37 -0.99 2.49
CA ARG A 39 -6.23 -0.58 1.66
C ARG A 39 -4.94 -1.13 2.24
N VAL A 40 -4.51 -2.30 1.76
CA VAL A 40 -3.31 -3.00 2.23
C VAL A 40 -2.46 -3.46 1.06
N GLN A 41 -1.14 -3.36 1.20
CA GLN A 41 -0.18 -3.95 0.28
C GLN A 41 0.42 -5.21 0.92
N GLN A 42 0.46 -6.31 0.18
CA GLN A 42 1.06 -7.56 0.65
C GLN A 42 2.28 -7.89 -0.21
N LEU A 43 3.46 -7.90 0.41
CA LEU A 43 4.72 -8.24 -0.23
C LEU A 43 5.16 -9.62 0.26
N CYS A 44 5.52 -10.51 -0.67
CA CYS A 44 6.01 -11.85 -0.36
C CYS A 44 7.41 -12.04 -0.95
N PHE A 45 8.37 -12.36 -0.09
CA PHE A 45 9.76 -12.62 -0.45
C PHE A 45 10.07 -14.10 -0.24
N THR A 46 10.78 -14.72 -1.18
CA THR A 46 11.19 -16.13 -1.09
C THR A 46 12.67 -16.25 -1.44
N ALA A 47 13.49 -16.57 -0.44
CA ALA A 47 14.92 -16.82 -0.61
C ALA A 47 15.47 -17.71 0.52
N GLU A 48 16.60 -18.37 0.27
CA GLU A 48 17.37 -19.05 1.31
C GLU A 48 18.19 -18.03 2.12
N GLY A 49 18.13 -18.11 3.45
CA GLY A 49 18.88 -17.20 4.32
C GLY A 49 18.36 -15.74 4.30
N LEU A 50 17.07 -15.53 4.04
CA LEU A 50 16.44 -14.21 4.01
C LEU A 50 16.60 -13.49 5.36
N ASP A 51 17.17 -12.29 5.33
CA ASP A 51 17.18 -11.38 6.48
C ASP A 51 15.82 -10.66 6.58
N ALA A 52 14.88 -11.30 7.26
CA ALA A 52 13.53 -10.77 7.40
C ALA A 52 13.50 -9.44 8.17
N ASP A 53 14.28 -9.32 9.25
CA ASP A 53 14.30 -8.13 10.09
C ASP A 53 14.88 -6.93 9.32
N GLY A 54 15.98 -7.14 8.58
CA GLY A 54 16.56 -6.10 7.74
C GLY A 54 15.64 -5.64 6.61
N ILE A 55 14.81 -6.54 6.04
CA ILE A 55 13.80 -6.17 5.05
C ILE A 55 12.69 -5.33 5.68
N VAL A 56 12.22 -5.71 6.87
CA VAL A 56 11.20 -4.93 7.58
C VAL A 56 11.73 -3.54 7.93
N GLU A 57 12.93 -3.44 8.50
CA GLU A 57 13.56 -2.16 8.83
C GLU A 57 13.73 -1.27 7.59
N LEU A 58 14.14 -1.85 6.46
CA LEU A 58 14.27 -1.12 5.21
C LEU A 58 12.91 -0.61 4.70
N LEU A 59 11.88 -1.46 4.69
CA LEU A 59 10.54 -1.08 4.23
C LEU A 59 9.91 -0.02 5.15
N ASP A 60 10.09 -0.14 6.47
CA ASP A 60 9.63 0.85 7.44
C ASP A 60 10.31 2.21 7.22
N SER A 61 11.59 2.21 6.83
CA SER A 61 12.31 3.45 6.50
C SER A 61 11.77 4.18 5.26
N CYS A 62 10.99 3.50 4.42
CA CYS A 62 10.33 4.08 3.24
C CYS A 62 8.94 4.65 3.54
N LEU A 63 8.41 4.47 4.75
CA LEU A 63 7.11 5.02 5.14
C LEU A 63 7.18 6.52 5.35
N LEU A 64 6.11 7.22 4.99
CA LEU A 64 5.93 8.61 5.39
C LEU A 64 5.83 8.70 6.91
N THR A 65 6.46 9.73 7.49
CA THR A 65 6.22 10.14 8.86
C THR A 65 4.79 10.69 9.02
N ASP A 66 4.30 10.78 10.27
CA ASP A 66 2.97 11.35 10.54
C ASP A 66 2.82 12.79 10.02
N GLU A 67 3.89 13.59 10.06
CA GLU A 67 3.92 14.96 9.55
C GLU A 67 3.81 15.00 8.02
N GLU A 68 4.58 14.15 7.33
CA GLU A 68 4.52 14.04 5.88
C GLU A 68 3.16 13.50 5.41
N LEU A 69 2.61 12.50 6.11
CA LEU A 69 1.27 11.97 5.81
C LEU A 69 0.21 13.07 5.98
N ALA A 70 0.29 13.88 7.03
CA ALA A 70 -0.62 15.01 7.28
C ALA A 70 -0.50 16.14 6.26
N SER A 71 0.66 16.30 5.60
CA SER A 71 0.85 17.30 4.55
C SER A 71 0.01 17.04 3.29
N GLY A 72 -0.41 15.79 3.10
CA GLY A 72 -1.24 15.34 1.99
C GLY A 72 -0.58 15.52 0.61
N GLU A 73 -1.36 15.31 -0.45
CA GLU A 73 -0.88 15.28 -1.83
C GLU A 73 -0.07 16.53 -2.23
N GLU A 74 -0.48 17.72 -1.79
CA GLU A 74 0.23 18.96 -2.10
C GLU A 74 1.62 19.00 -1.44
N GLY A 75 1.77 18.51 -0.22
CA GLY A 75 3.08 18.37 0.42
C GLY A 75 3.94 17.29 -0.24
N TRP A 76 3.33 16.17 -0.64
CA TRP A 76 4.05 15.05 -1.25
C TRP A 76 4.71 15.41 -2.58
N LYS A 77 4.10 16.31 -3.37
CA LYS A 77 4.69 16.85 -4.62
C LYS A 77 6.01 17.58 -4.41
N HIS A 78 6.34 17.95 -3.17
CA HIS A 78 7.59 18.60 -2.81
C HIS A 78 8.59 17.67 -2.14
N LEU A 79 8.25 16.39 -1.91
CA LEU A 79 9.20 15.40 -1.43
C LEU A 79 10.24 15.10 -2.52
N PRO A 80 11.49 14.78 -2.15
CA PRO A 80 12.50 14.35 -3.11
C PRO A 80 12.00 13.16 -3.92
N ASP A 81 12.17 13.20 -5.24
CA ASP A 81 11.87 12.06 -6.09
C ASP A 81 12.98 11.00 -5.90
N ALA A 82 12.61 9.86 -5.31
CA ALA A 82 13.53 8.76 -5.05
C ALA A 82 14.06 8.08 -6.32
N PHE A 83 13.48 8.37 -7.49
CA PHE A 83 13.82 7.75 -8.77
C PHE A 83 14.38 8.74 -9.81
N ASP A 84 14.61 10.01 -9.45
CA ASP A 84 15.07 11.05 -10.38
C ASP A 84 16.36 10.64 -11.11
N ASP A 85 17.30 10.02 -10.39
CA ASP A 85 18.57 9.52 -10.96
C ASP A 85 18.43 8.21 -11.76
N MET A 86 17.27 7.54 -11.68
CA MET A 86 17.02 6.22 -12.29
C MET A 86 16.12 6.30 -13.54
N LEU A 87 15.38 7.38 -13.72
CA LEU A 87 14.42 7.55 -14.81
C LEU A 87 14.97 8.51 -15.85
N ASP A 88 14.95 8.10 -17.13
CA ASP A 88 15.24 9.03 -18.23
C ASP A 88 14.15 10.12 -18.28
N PRO A 89 14.49 11.39 -18.55
CA PRO A 89 13.50 12.45 -18.67
C PRO A 89 12.47 12.12 -19.74
N VAL A 90 11.19 12.19 -19.40
CA VAL A 90 10.10 12.07 -20.38
C VAL A 90 10.08 13.37 -21.20
N ALA A 91 10.36 13.28 -22.50
CA ALA A 91 10.38 14.39 -23.45
C ALA A 91 8.99 14.96 -23.76
#